data_AF-A0A848NLD5-F1
#
_entry.id   AF-A0A848NLD5-F1
#
_cell.length_a   1.000
_cell.length_b   1.000
_cell.length_c   1.000
_cell.angle_alpha   90.00
_cell.angle_beta   90.00
_cell.angle_gamma   90.00
#
_symmetry.space_group_name_H-M   'P 1'
#
loop_
_entity.id
_entity.type
_entity.pdbx_description
1 polymer ?
#
loop_
_entity_poly.entity_id
_entity_poly.type
_entity_poly.pdbx_seq_one_letter_code
_entity_poly.pdbx_strand_id
1 'polypeptide(L)' 'MSARILSLHIYPVKSCAGIDLSESPVDRAGLAHDRR' A
#
# COMPACT_ATOMS: atom_id res chain seq x y z
N MET A 1 5.78 21.02 11.52
CA MET A 1 4.48 20.44 11.13
C MET A 1 4.74 19.00 10.68
N SER A 2 4.04 17.99 11.23
CA SER A 2 4.27 16.57 10.92
C SER A 2 3.06 15.95 10.25
N ALA A 3 3.27 15.06 9.28
CA ALA A 3 2.22 14.23 8.70
C ALA A 3 1.99 12.97 9.54
N ARG A 4 0.79 12.40 9.41
CA ARG A 4 0.42 11.07 9.95
C ARG A 4 -0.29 10.29 8.86
N ILE A 5 0.02 9.00 8.75
CA ILE A 5 -0.70 8.10 7.84
C ILE A 5 -2.03 7.73 8.51
N LEU A 6 -3.14 8.00 7.82
CA LEU A 6 -4.49 7.68 8.30
C LEU A 6 -4.96 6.31 7.79
N SER A 7 -4.49 5.90 6.62
CA SER A 7 -4.81 4.60 6.04
C SER A 7 -3.71 4.13 5.08
N LEU A 8 -3.59 2.82 4.92
CA LEU A 8 -2.60 2.16 4.07
C LEU A 8 -3.28 1.01 3.33
N HIS A 9 -3.12 0.97 2.01
CA HIS A 9 -3.79 -0.02 1.15
C HIS A 9 -2.88 -0.50 0.03
N ILE A 10 -3.06 -1.75 -0.40
CA ILE A 10 -2.44 -2.31 -1.62
C ILE A 10 -3.50 -2.81 -2.61
N TYR A 11 -3.13 -2.83 -3.89
CA TYR A 11 -3.96 -3.27 -5.02
C TYR A 11 -3.22 -4.34 -5.82
N PRO A 12 -3.18 -5.60 -5.34
CA PRO A 12 -2.43 -6.66 -6.01
C PRO A 12 -2.99 -6.98 -7.40
N VAL A 13 -4.30 -6.78 -7.60
CA VAL A 13 -4.96 -6.93 -8.90
C VAL A 13 -5.40 -5.57 -9.41
N LYS A 14 -5.02 -5.24 -10.64
CA LYS A 14 -5.39 -3.99 -11.29
C LYS A 14 -6.92 -3.81 -11.30
N SER A 15 -7.36 -2.61 -10.92
CA SER A 15 -8.76 -2.18 -10.91
C SER A 15 -9.69 -2.93 -9.93
N CYS A 16 -9.17 -3.82 -9.08
CA CYS A 16 -9.93 -4.47 -8.03
C CYS A 16 -9.88 -3.68 -6.71
N ALA A 17 -10.69 -4.12 -5.74
CA ALA A 17 -10.72 -3.54 -4.40
C ALA A 17 -9.35 -3.63 -3.71
N GLY A 18 -9.01 -2.58 -2.95
CA GLY A 18 -7.79 -2.53 -2.17
C GLY A 18 -7.89 -3.39 -0.90
N ILE A 19 -6.73 -3.75 -0.35
CA ILE A 19 -6.60 -4.47 0.92
C ILE A 19 -6.02 -3.52 1.95
N ASP A 20 -6.70 -3.38 3.09
CA ASP A 20 -6.27 -2.54 4.22
C ASP A 20 -5.10 -3.18 4.97
N LEU A 21 -4.09 -2.37 5.31
CA LEU A 21 -2.90 -2.81 6.02
C LEU A 21 -2.60 -1.91 7.22
N SER A 22 -1.99 -2.48 8.26
CA SER A 22 -1.37 -1.71 9.35
C SER A 22 0.07 -1.30 9.04
N GLU A 23 0.76 -2.09 8.22
CA GLU A 23 2.14 -1.89 7.82
C GLU A 23 2.42 -2.58 6.48
N SER A 24 3.45 -2.12 5.76
CA SER A 24 3.93 -2.80 4.55
C SER A 24 5.40 -2.43 4.29
N PRO A 25 6.26 -3.40 3.93
CA PRO A 25 7.61 -3.11 3.46
C PRO A 25 7.57 -2.25 2.18
N VAL A 26 8.48 -1.29 2.09
CA VAL A 26 8.67 -0.45 0.90
C VAL A 26 9.99 -0.83 0.24
N ASP A 27 9.94 -1.19 -1.04
CA ASP A 27 11.10 -1.39 -1.89
C ASP A 27 11.11 -0.38 -3.06
N ARG A 28 12.03 -0.56 -4.02
CA ARG A 28 12.14 0.33 -5.19
C ARG A 28 10.92 0.26 -6.13
N ALA A 29 10.16 -0.83 -6.11
CA ALA A 29 8.95 -1.00 -6.91
C ALA A 29 7.71 -0.45 -6.19
N GLY A 30 7.76 -0.23 -4.88
CA GLY A 30 6.68 0.35 -4.08
C GLY A 30 6.38 -0.48 -2.83
N LEU A 31 5.11 -0.51 -2.44
CA LEU A 31 4.65 -1.38 -1.35
C LEU A 31 4.77 -2.84 -1.78
N ALA A 32 5.15 -3.71 -0.84
CA ALA A 32 5.16 -5.14 -1.10
C ALA A 32 3.79 -5.60 -1.63
N HIS A 33 3.82 -6.33 -2.74
CA HIS A 33 2.64 -6.89 -3.43
C HIS A 33 1.66 -5.88 -4.07
N ASP A 34 1.96 -4.58 -4.12
CA ASP A 34 1.13 -3.63 -4.86
C ASP A 34 1.43 -3.70 -6.37
N ARG A 35 0.41 -4.00 -7.19
CA ARG A 35 0.43 -3.98 -8.67
C ARG A 35 1.71 -4.54 -9.33
N ARG A 36 2.12 -5.74 -8.92
CA ARG A 36 3.26 -6.45 -9.52
C ARG A 36 2.94 -7.06 -10.88
#